data_AF-C3XVY3-F1
#
_entry.id   AF-C3XVY3-F1
#
_cell.length_a   1.000
_cell.length_b   1.000
_cell.length_c   1.000
_cell.angle_alpha   90.00
_cell.angle_beta   90.00
_cell.angle_gamma   90.00
#
_symmetry.space_group_name_H-M   'P 1'
#
loop_
_entity.id
_entity.type
_entity.pdbx_description
1 polymer ?
#
loop_
_entity_poly.entity_id
_entity_poly.type
_entity_poly.pdbx_seq_one_letter_code
_entity_poly.pdbx_strand_id
1 'polypeptide(L)'
;MEQAFAYIKDNGGIDTEECYPYRAEVLQRAVGTIGPISVSIDASLASFRHYSHGVYDDPKCSPIKENHGVLAVGYGSSNGSDYWLVKNSWGTEWGMEGYIMMSRNKHNHCGIATAAVYPVV
;
A
#
# COMPACT_ATOMS: atom_id res chain seq x y z
N MET A 1 9.88 10.57 -10.16
CA MET A 1 11.28 10.58 -9.71
C MET A 1 11.71 11.98 -9.26
N GLU A 2 11.30 13.05 -9.96
CA GLU A 2 11.64 14.44 -9.57
C GLU A 2 11.10 14.86 -8.20
N GLN A 3 9.90 14.40 -7.81
CA GLN A 3 9.30 14.72 -6.51
C GLN A 3 10.08 14.15 -5.32
N ALA A 4 10.73 12.99 -5.48
CA ALA A 4 11.57 12.41 -4.43
C ALA A 4 12.82 13.26 -4.19
N PHE A 5 13.44 13.79 -5.25
CA PHE A 5 14.61 14.66 -5.12
C PHE A 5 14.27 16.04 -4.55
N ALA A 6 13.09 16.58 -4.86
CA ALA A 6 12.60 17.81 -4.25
C ALA A 6 12.43 17.62 -2.73
N TYR A 7 11.75 16.56 -2.32
CA TYR A 7 11.56 16.21 -0.91
C TYR A 7 12.88 16.08 -0.13
N ILE A 8 13.90 15.41 -0.70
CA ILE A 8 15.21 15.26 -0.03
C ILE A 8 15.89 16.61 0.19
N LYS A 9 15.76 17.53 -0.78
CA LYS A 9 16.32 18.89 -0.67
C LYS A 9 15.57 19.72 0.37
N ASP A 10 14.25 19.66 0.37
CA ASP A 10 13.39 20.43 1.28
C ASP A 10 13.49 19.92 2.73
N ASN A 11 13.64 18.60 2.91
CA ASN A 11 13.78 17.95 4.21
C ASN A 11 15.20 18.03 4.79
N GLY A 12 16.15 18.65 4.08
CA GLY A 12 17.55 18.77 4.50
C GLY A 12 18.31 17.44 4.57
N GLY A 13 17.79 16.40 3.91
CA GLY A 13 18.35 15.06 3.92
C GLY A 13 17.31 13.95 3.89
N ILE A 14 17.80 12.72 3.82
CA ILE A 14 17.01 11.48 3.96
C ILE A 14 17.71 10.59 4.97
N ASP A 15 16.91 9.92 5.82
CA ASP A 15 17.43 8.97 6.79
C ASP A 15 18.05 7.76 6.07
N THR A 16 19.04 7.13 6.72
CA THR A 16 19.60 5.86 6.26
C THR A 16 18.60 4.73 6.48
N GLU A 17 18.68 3.66 5.68
CA GLU A 17 17.85 2.45 5.86
C GLU A 17 18.03 1.84 7.27
N GLU A 18 19.17 2.05 7.91
CA GLU A 18 19.42 1.63 9.30
C GLU A 18 18.60 2.44 10.32
N CYS A 19 18.47 3.75 10.11
CA CYS A 19 17.69 4.64 10.97
C CYS A 19 16.19 4.65 10.63
N TYR A 20 15.85 4.30 9.39
CA TYR A 20 14.48 4.25 8.86
C TYR A 20 14.23 2.92 8.14
N PRO A 21 14.28 1.79 8.87
CA PRO A 21 14.13 0.49 8.27
C PRO A 21 12.75 0.37 7.69
N TYR A 22 12.70 -0.22 6.50
CA TYR A 22 11.45 -0.31 5.79
C TYR A 22 10.43 -1.21 6.49
N ARG A 23 9.44 -0.59 7.15
CA ARG A 23 8.44 -1.28 7.96
C ARG A 23 7.02 -0.81 7.63
N ALA A 24 6.10 -1.77 7.59
CA ALA A 24 4.66 -1.52 7.44
C ALA A 24 4.11 -0.55 8.50
N GLU A 25 4.77 -0.43 9.67
CA GLU A 25 4.44 0.53 10.73
C GLU A 25 4.47 1.99 10.26
N VAL A 26 5.39 2.34 9.36
CA VAL A 26 5.51 3.69 8.79
C VAL A 26 4.28 4.01 7.94
N LEU A 27 3.92 3.10 7.04
CA LEU A 27 2.73 3.26 6.20
C LEU A 27 1.47 3.38 7.08
N GLN A 28 1.39 2.60 8.18
CA GLN A 28 0.22 2.64 9.06
C GLN A 28 0.08 3.99 9.74
N ARG A 29 1.20 4.52 10.25
CA ARG A 29 1.23 5.87 10.84
C ARG A 29 0.85 6.91 9.80
N ALA A 30 1.42 6.87 8.60
CA ALA A 30 1.13 7.83 7.53
C ALA A 30 -0.36 7.82 7.17
N VAL A 31 -0.95 6.65 6.93
CA VAL A 31 -2.39 6.52 6.65
C VAL A 31 -3.24 7.07 7.79
N GLY A 32 -2.84 6.85 9.05
CA GLY A 32 -3.60 7.30 10.23
C GLY A 32 -3.44 8.77 10.60
N THR A 33 -2.37 9.45 10.16
CA THR A 33 -2.03 10.81 10.61
C THR A 33 -1.99 11.85 9.49
N ILE A 34 -1.67 11.44 8.26
CA ILE A 34 -1.62 12.31 7.08
C ILE A 34 -2.90 12.17 6.25
N GLY A 35 -3.39 10.94 6.09
CA GLY A 35 -4.55 10.62 5.26
C GLY A 35 -4.20 9.61 4.16
N PRO A 36 -4.90 9.61 3.00
CA PRO A 36 -4.67 8.65 1.94
C PRO A 36 -3.24 8.69 1.38
N ILE A 37 -2.61 7.52 1.24
CA ILE A 37 -1.22 7.35 0.77
C ILE A 37 -1.22 6.59 -0.56
N SER A 38 -0.54 7.12 -1.56
CA SER A 38 -0.34 6.42 -2.84
C SER A 38 0.67 5.30 -2.64
N VAL A 39 0.33 4.09 -3.07
CA VAL A 39 1.15 2.88 -2.90
C VAL A 39 1.24 2.08 -4.20
N SER A 40 2.33 1.34 -4.38
CA SER A 40 2.47 0.35 -5.46
C SER A 40 2.27 -1.07 -4.93
N ILE A 41 1.63 -1.94 -5.72
CA ILE A 41 1.39 -3.34 -5.39
C ILE A 41 1.67 -4.27 -6.58
N ASP A 42 1.88 -5.56 -6.31
CA ASP A 42 1.80 -6.63 -7.30
C ASP A 42 0.34 -7.00 -7.60
N ALA A 43 -0.15 -6.64 -8.78
CA ALA A 43 -1.49 -6.97 -9.27
C ALA A 43 -1.48 -8.03 -10.40
N SER A 44 -0.38 -8.77 -10.56
CA SER A 44 -0.18 -9.70 -11.69
C SER A 44 -1.02 -10.98 -11.60
N LEU A 45 -1.55 -11.29 -10.41
CA LEU A 45 -2.26 -12.55 -10.16
C LEU A 45 -3.71 -12.52 -10.64
N ALA A 46 -4.20 -13.68 -11.10
CA ALA A 46 -5.60 -13.84 -11.46
C ALA A 46 -6.55 -13.64 -10.27
N SER A 47 -6.09 -14.03 -9.07
CA SER A 47 -6.83 -13.82 -7.82
C SER A 47 -7.06 -12.33 -7.52
N PHE A 48 -6.12 -11.45 -7.87
CA PHE A 48 -6.31 -10.01 -7.77
C PHE A 48 -7.31 -9.51 -8.82
N ARG A 49 -7.13 -9.91 -10.08
CA ARG A 49 -8.03 -9.50 -11.19
C ARG A 49 -9.49 -9.85 -10.94
N HIS A 50 -9.75 -10.99 -10.28
CA HIS A 50 -11.08 -11.48 -9.96
C HIS A 50 -11.47 -11.29 -8.49
N TYR A 51 -10.74 -10.45 -7.74
CA TYR A 51 -11.10 -10.12 -6.37
C TYR A 51 -12.52 -9.55 -6.29
N SER A 52 -13.28 -9.98 -5.28
CA SER A 52 -14.66 -9.54 -5.05
C SER A 52 -14.91 -9.09 -3.61
N HIS A 53 -14.43 -9.84 -2.60
CA HIS A 53 -14.61 -9.49 -1.20
C HIS A 53 -13.59 -10.19 -0.28
N GLY A 54 -13.57 -9.79 1.01
CA GLY A 54 -12.72 -10.40 2.04
C GLY A 54 -11.30 -9.85 2.05
N VAL A 55 -10.47 -10.30 3.00
CA VAL A 55 -9.05 -9.92 3.05
C VAL A 55 -8.28 -10.72 2.00
N TYR A 56 -7.68 -10.01 1.05
CA TYR A 56 -6.85 -10.57 -0.01
C TYR A 56 -5.49 -10.98 0.56
N ASP A 57 -5.25 -12.30 0.58
CA ASP A 57 -4.03 -12.95 1.05
C ASP A 57 -3.68 -14.11 0.09
N ASP A 58 -2.97 -13.79 -1.00
CA ASP A 58 -2.47 -14.78 -1.96
C ASP A 58 -0.96 -14.98 -1.76
N PRO A 59 -0.51 -16.17 -1.36
CA PRO A 59 0.91 -16.43 -1.06
C PRO A 59 1.83 -16.27 -2.26
N LYS A 60 1.30 -16.19 -3.49
CA LYS A 60 2.08 -15.93 -4.70
C LYS A 60 2.34 -14.44 -4.95
N CYS A 61 1.71 -13.56 -4.19
CA CYS A 61 1.84 -12.12 -4.40
C CYS A 61 3.23 -11.66 -3.96
N SER A 62 3.98 -11.03 -4.88
CA SER A 62 5.37 -10.72 -4.64
C SER A 62 5.54 -9.42 -3.84
N PRO A 63 6.47 -9.37 -2.86
CA PRO A 63 6.79 -8.14 -2.14
C PRO A 63 7.79 -7.22 -2.88
N ILE A 64 8.18 -7.56 -4.11
CA ILE A 64 9.25 -6.88 -4.86
C ILE A 64 8.96 -6.74 -6.37
N LYS A 65 7.75 -7.11 -6.83
CA LYS A 65 7.36 -7.06 -8.26
C LYS A 65 6.13 -6.19 -8.46
N GLU A 66 6.11 -5.04 -7.78
CA GLU A 66 5.03 -4.09 -7.87
C GLU A 66 4.88 -3.60 -9.32
N ASN A 67 3.65 -3.58 -9.80
CA ASN A 67 3.32 -3.23 -11.19
C ASN A 67 2.05 -2.38 -11.31
N HIS A 68 1.37 -2.08 -10.20
CA HIS A 68 0.11 -1.35 -10.20
C HIS A 68 0.05 -0.32 -9.07
N GLY A 69 -0.35 0.92 -9.40
CA GLY A 69 -0.48 2.02 -8.45
C GLY A 69 -1.91 2.14 -7.92
N VAL A 70 -2.06 2.21 -6.60
CA VAL A 70 -3.34 2.28 -5.88
C VAL A 70 -3.25 3.23 -4.69
N LEU A 71 -4.35 3.45 -3.98
CA LEU A 71 -4.41 4.40 -2.86
C LEU A 71 -4.83 3.69 -1.56
N ALA A 72 -3.93 3.62 -0.59
CA ALA A 72 -4.25 3.18 0.76
C ALA A 72 -5.02 4.28 1.48
N VAL A 73 -6.30 4.04 1.81
CA VAL A 73 -7.22 5.04 2.40
C VAL A 73 -7.53 4.78 3.87
N GLY A 74 -7.14 3.61 4.38
CA GLY A 74 -7.40 3.23 5.76
C GLY A 74 -6.82 1.86 6.08
N TYR A 75 -7.05 1.40 7.30
CA TYR A 75 -6.69 0.05 7.77
C TYR A 75 -7.63 -0.39 8.88
N GLY A 76 -7.67 -1.68 9.15
CA GLY A 76 -8.47 -2.25 10.22
C GLY A 76 -8.10 -3.69 10.51
N SER A 77 -9.03 -4.37 11.18
CA SER A 77 -8.97 -5.80 11.49
C SER A 77 -10.37 -6.39 11.32
N SER A 78 -10.46 -7.58 10.73
CA SER A 78 -11.72 -8.32 10.55
C SER A 78 -11.47 -9.80 10.78
N ASN A 79 -12.26 -10.43 11.67
CA ASN A 79 -12.16 -11.86 12.00
C ASN A 79 -10.73 -12.35 12.30
N GLY A 80 -9.95 -11.54 13.03
CA GLY A 80 -8.56 -11.87 13.39
C GLY A 80 -7.52 -11.64 12.28
N SER A 81 -7.92 -11.05 11.14
CA SER A 81 -7.02 -10.67 10.05
C SER A 81 -6.93 -9.16 9.91
N ASP A 82 -5.72 -8.63 9.96
CA ASP A 82 -5.43 -7.22 9.73
C ASP A 82 -5.45 -6.90 8.24
N TYR A 83 -6.00 -5.73 7.87
CA TYR A 83 -6.05 -5.32 6.47
C TYR A 83 -5.73 -3.83 6.28
N TRP A 84 -5.29 -3.51 5.06
CA TRP A 84 -5.31 -2.19 4.44
C TRP A 84 -6.60 -2.05 3.64
N LEU A 85 -7.30 -0.92 3.79
CA LEU A 85 -8.36 -0.56 2.88
C LEU A 85 -7.76 0.23 1.71
N VAL A 86 -7.87 -0.31 0.51
CA VAL A 86 -7.20 0.22 -0.68
C VAL A 86 -8.24 0.52 -1.75
N LYS A 87 -8.19 1.74 -2.28
CA LYS A 87 -8.99 2.19 -3.42
C LYS A 87 -8.27 1.85 -4.72
N ASN A 88 -8.98 1.19 -5.63
CA ASN A 88 -8.49 0.86 -6.96
C ASN A 88 -9.04 1.85 -8.02
N SER A 89 -8.57 1.71 -9.26
CA SER A 89 -8.92 2.55 -10.42
C SER A 89 -9.62 1.78 -11.55
N TRP A 90 -10.11 0.57 -11.29
CA TRP A 90 -10.76 -0.32 -12.28
C TRP A 90 -12.29 -0.26 -12.28
N GLY A 91 -12.87 0.85 -11.79
CA GLY A 91 -14.31 1.04 -11.69
C GLY A 91 -14.93 0.37 -10.45
N THR A 92 -16.20 0.67 -10.21
CA THR A 92 -16.94 0.22 -9.01
C THR A 92 -17.45 -1.21 -9.12
N GLU A 93 -17.48 -1.79 -10.31
CA GLU A 93 -17.88 -3.18 -10.53
C GLU A 93 -16.81 -4.18 -10.07
N TRP A 94 -15.56 -3.73 -9.92
CA TRP A 94 -14.46 -4.55 -9.44
C TRP A 94 -14.36 -4.50 -7.92
N GLY A 95 -14.10 -5.66 -7.30
CA GLY A 95 -13.91 -5.76 -5.85
C GLY A 95 -15.12 -5.34 -5.05
N MET A 96 -14.86 -4.69 -3.92
CA MET A 96 -15.87 -4.16 -3.02
C MET A 96 -16.16 -2.71 -3.39
N GLU A 97 -17.01 -2.49 -4.40
CA GLU A 97 -17.35 -1.15 -4.90
C GLU A 97 -16.12 -0.34 -5.34
N GLY A 98 -15.14 -1.01 -5.97
CA GLY A 98 -13.87 -0.41 -6.38
C GLY A 98 -12.75 -0.45 -5.32
N TYR A 99 -13.00 -1.09 -4.18
CA TYR A 99 -12.02 -1.26 -3.09
C TYR A 99 -11.60 -2.71 -2.91
N ILE A 100 -10.47 -2.87 -2.21
CA ILE A 100 -9.94 -4.16 -1.77
C ILE A 100 -9.42 -4.04 -0.34
N MET A 101 -9.68 -5.06 0.48
CA MET A 101 -9.00 -5.25 1.75
C MET A 101 -7.72 -6.07 1.50
N MET A 102 -6.55 -5.46 1.53
CA MET A 102 -5.28 -6.19 1.34
C MET A 102 -4.68 -6.60 2.68
N SER A 103 -4.09 -7.79 2.75
CA SER A 103 -3.51 -8.31 4.00
C SER A 103 -2.44 -7.36 4.58
N ARG A 104 -2.58 -7.01 5.86
CA ARG A 104 -1.65 -6.17 6.62
C ARG A 104 -0.90 -7.02 7.64
N ASN A 105 0.31 -6.60 8.02
CA ASN A 105 1.17 -7.34 8.95
C ASN A 105 1.53 -8.77 8.50
N LYS A 106 1.59 -8.98 7.18
CA LYS A 106 1.98 -10.25 6.54
C LYS A 106 3.20 -10.07 5.63
N HIS A 107 4.35 -9.74 6.21
CA HIS A 107 5.63 -9.68 5.49
C HIS A 107 5.60 -8.81 4.21
N ASN A 108 5.01 -7.62 4.29
CA ASN A 108 4.83 -6.71 3.15
C ASN A 108 4.13 -7.39 1.95
N HIS A 109 3.04 -8.10 2.22
CA HIS A 109 2.24 -8.79 1.21
C HIS A 109 1.96 -7.89 -0.01
N CYS A 110 2.19 -8.42 -1.22
CA CYS A 110 2.09 -7.71 -2.50
C CYS A 110 2.96 -6.46 -2.64
N GLY A 111 3.89 -6.21 -1.71
CA GLY A 111 4.75 -5.04 -1.77
C GLY A 111 4.03 -3.75 -1.44
N ILE A 112 2.90 -3.79 -0.72
CA ILE A 112 2.07 -2.60 -0.48
C ILE A 112 2.79 -1.47 0.25
N ALA A 113 3.80 -1.80 1.07
CA ALA A 113 4.64 -0.79 1.64
C ALA A 113 5.72 -0.33 0.65
N THR A 114 6.19 -1.19 -0.28
CA THR A 114 7.43 -1.10 -1.12
C THR A 114 7.69 0.27 -1.74
N ALA A 115 6.63 0.91 -2.24
CA ALA A 115 6.71 2.29 -2.70
C ALA A 115 5.46 3.04 -2.24
N ALA A 116 5.57 3.73 -1.10
CA ALA A 116 4.50 4.53 -0.52
C ALA A 116 4.90 6.01 -0.51
N VAL A 117 4.05 6.88 -1.07
CA VAL A 117 4.30 8.33 -1.18
C VAL A 117 3.02 9.15 -0.98
N TYR A 118 3.17 10.37 -0.49
CA TYR A 118 2.08 11.35 -0.37
C TYR A 118 2.59 12.76 -0.73
N PRO A 119 1.73 13.65 -1.26
CA PRO A 119 2.10 15.04 -1.53
C PRO A 119 2.13 15.86 -0.23
N VAL A 120 3.07 16.80 -0.14
CA VAL A 120 3.07 17.85 0.87
C VAL A 120 2.50 19.12 0.23
N VAL A 121 1.55 19.77 0.89
CA VAL A 121 0.85 20.96 0.40
C VAL A 121 1.01 22.13 1.36
#